data_AF-A0AA48H058-F1
#
_entry.id   AF-A0AA48H058-F1
#
_cell.length_a   1.000
_cell.length_b   1.000
_cell.length_c   1.000
_cell.angle_alpha   90.00
_cell.angle_beta   90.00
_cell.angle_gamma   90.00
#
_symmetry.space_group_name_H-M   'P 1'
#
loop_
_entity.id
_entity.type
_entity.pdbx_description
1 polymer ?
#
loop_
_entity_poly.entity_id
_entity_poly.type
_entity_poly.pdbx_seq_one_letter_code
_entity_poly.pdbx_strand_id
1 'polypeptide(L)'
;MHRAFAMLILPAAAALVGCSGSGPDETAAMDSGGVETSISIDISPYISAEAREVGCSIVTDFAKSRMEKADKPVVLTDTSKSGFDMPAEEADLLFAYLVDGENGDPQSVGIRQRAGAFLALTKESAIEQCGELTALHRARSHTPAPSEDSPPVNLEDMSYEYETYVLSIPLVDFDRGKAFMWYGHGCGPLCGGTGIEIYTRQPDGGWQRTDYQGLSIS
;
A
#
# COMPACT_ATOMS: atom_id res chain seq x y z
N MET A 1 -49.63 13.76 31.11
CA MET A 1 -50.80 12.85 31.17
C MET A 1 -51.13 12.40 29.74
N HIS A 2 -51.11 11.09 29.47
CA HIS A 2 -51.74 10.37 28.33
C HIS A 2 -51.22 10.76 26.92
N ARG A 3 -50.90 9.91 25.94
CA ARG A 3 -51.15 8.52 25.48
C ARG A 3 -50.16 8.32 24.29
N ALA A 4 -49.84 7.18 23.70
CA ALA A 4 -50.15 5.77 23.85
C ALA A 4 -49.07 4.99 23.07
N PHE A 5 -48.65 3.85 23.64
CA PHE A 5 -47.88 2.81 22.96
C PHE A 5 -48.80 2.04 22.00
N ALA A 6 -48.34 1.76 20.79
CA ALA A 6 -48.95 0.76 19.90
C ALA A 6 -47.93 -0.34 19.62
N MET A 7 -48.19 -1.48 20.26
CA MET A 7 -47.63 -2.81 20.01
C MET A 7 -48.07 -3.31 18.63
N LEU A 8 -47.19 -4.02 17.93
CA LEU A 8 -47.58 -5.05 16.97
C LEU A 8 -46.67 -6.27 17.21
N ILE A 9 -47.33 -7.38 17.52
CA ILE A 9 -46.79 -8.72 17.82
C ILE A 9 -47.18 -9.63 16.64
N LEU A 10 -46.33 -10.63 16.36
CA LEU A 10 -46.60 -12.04 15.98
C LEU A 10 -45.89 -12.48 14.68
N PRO A 11 -45.60 -13.79 14.48
CA PRO A 11 -45.52 -14.90 15.44
C PRO A 11 -44.23 -15.73 15.35
N ALA A 12 -43.99 -16.53 16.39
CA ALA A 12 -43.11 -17.71 16.38
C ALA A 12 -43.96 -18.99 16.25
N ALA A 13 -43.48 -20.01 15.54
CA ALA A 13 -43.58 -21.43 15.92
C ALA A 13 -43.00 -22.36 14.82
N ALA A 14 -42.36 -23.42 15.30
CA ALA A 14 -41.63 -24.46 14.59
C ALA A 14 -42.52 -25.61 14.06
N ALA A 15 -41.97 -26.42 13.14
CA ALA A 15 -42.32 -27.83 12.98
C ALA A 15 -41.14 -28.64 12.38
N LEU A 16 -40.82 -29.76 13.04
CA LEU A 16 -39.87 -30.82 12.63
C LEU A 16 -40.67 -32.07 12.19
N VAL A 17 -40.00 -32.97 11.43
CA VAL A 17 -40.31 -34.40 11.11
C VAL A 17 -41.31 -34.63 9.95
N GLY A 18 -41.13 -35.53 8.96
CA GLY A 18 -40.13 -36.57 8.65
C GLY A 18 -40.59 -37.52 7.50
N CYS A 19 -39.85 -38.63 7.28
CA CYS A 19 -40.07 -39.85 6.43
C CYS A 19 -39.40 -39.89 5.02
N SER A 20 -38.66 -40.92 4.56
CA SER A 20 -38.47 -42.36 4.92
C SER A 20 -37.11 -42.90 4.40
N GLY A 21 -36.29 -43.65 5.15
CA GLY A 21 -36.13 -45.15 5.19
C GLY A 21 -34.83 -45.60 4.48
N SER A 22 -33.93 -46.52 4.91
CA SER A 22 -33.97 -47.67 5.83
C SER A 22 -32.55 -48.22 6.18
N GLY A 23 -32.20 -48.36 7.48
CA GLY A 23 -31.27 -49.29 8.22
C GLY A 23 -29.82 -49.63 7.77
N PRO A 24 -29.00 -50.34 8.60
CA PRO A 24 -28.84 -50.33 10.07
C PRO A 24 -27.42 -49.91 10.53
N ASP A 25 -27.27 -49.66 11.84
CA ASP A 25 -26.01 -49.38 12.56
C ASP A 25 -24.93 -50.46 12.37
N GLU A 26 -23.73 -50.05 11.95
CA GLU A 26 -22.46 -50.60 12.44
C GLU A 26 -21.48 -49.45 12.72
N THR A 27 -20.94 -49.47 13.93
CA THR A 27 -20.08 -48.45 14.54
C THR A 27 -18.71 -48.30 13.87
N ALA A 28 -18.34 -47.04 13.64
CA ALA A 28 -17.02 -46.40 13.73
C ALA A 28 -15.81 -47.07 13.04
N ALA A 29 -15.37 -46.45 11.94
CA ALA A 29 -13.94 -46.27 11.65
C ALA A 29 -13.72 -44.89 11.03
N MET A 30 -12.73 -44.18 11.56
CA MET A 30 -12.22 -42.90 11.10
C MET A 30 -11.78 -42.99 9.63
N ASP A 31 -12.27 -42.10 8.78
CA ASP A 31 -11.38 -41.43 7.81
C ASP A 31 -11.96 -40.08 7.42
N SER A 32 -11.33 -39.03 7.93
CA SER A 32 -11.53 -37.64 7.57
C SER A 32 -10.88 -37.39 6.21
N GLY A 33 -11.54 -37.82 5.14
CA GLY A 33 -11.24 -37.40 3.78
C GLY A 33 -11.83 -36.02 3.52
N GLY A 34 -11.34 -35.01 4.25
CA GLY A 34 -11.65 -33.62 4.00
C GLY A 34 -11.30 -33.30 2.55
N VAL A 35 -12.32 -32.97 1.76
CA VAL A 35 -12.12 -32.30 0.48
C VAL A 35 -11.46 -30.98 0.81
N GLU A 36 -10.13 -30.95 0.73
CA GLU A 36 -9.37 -29.71 0.67
C GLU A 36 -9.76 -29.03 -0.64
N THR A 37 -10.84 -28.26 -0.61
CA THR A 37 -10.93 -27.07 -1.45
C THR A 37 -9.77 -26.18 -1.04
N SER A 38 -8.63 -26.42 -1.67
CA SER A 38 -7.52 -25.49 -1.73
C SER A 38 -8.09 -24.19 -2.32
N ILE A 39 -8.48 -23.29 -1.42
CA ILE A 39 -8.73 -21.91 -1.77
C ILE A 39 -7.39 -21.44 -2.35
N SER A 40 -7.33 -21.33 -3.67
CA SER A 40 -6.26 -20.60 -4.33
C SER A 40 -6.21 -19.25 -3.63
N ILE A 41 -5.11 -18.99 -2.90
CA ILE A 41 -4.83 -17.67 -2.38
C ILE A 41 -4.78 -16.79 -3.62
N ASP A 42 -5.84 -16.03 -3.84
CA ASP A 42 -5.96 -15.12 -4.97
C ASP A 42 -4.91 -14.03 -4.71
N ILE A 43 -3.72 -14.22 -5.27
CA ILE A 43 -2.63 -13.25 -5.16
C ILE A 43 -3.16 -12.01 -5.86
N SER A 44 -3.43 -10.97 -5.07
CA SER A 44 -3.86 -9.67 -5.58
C SER A 44 -3.06 -9.31 -6.84
N PRO A 45 -3.70 -8.97 -7.98
CA PRO A 45 -2.98 -8.74 -9.24
C PRO A 45 -1.95 -7.61 -9.11
N TYR A 46 -2.18 -6.68 -8.18
CA TYR A 46 -1.29 -5.57 -7.82
C TYR A 46 0.02 -6.00 -7.12
N ILE A 47 0.11 -7.27 -6.69
CA ILE A 47 1.28 -7.88 -6.02
C ILE A 47 1.81 -9.07 -6.84
N SER A 48 1.43 -9.17 -8.12
CA SER A 48 2.01 -10.13 -9.05
C SER A 48 3.51 -9.90 -9.27
N ALA A 49 4.22 -10.93 -9.74
CA ALA A 49 5.65 -10.81 -10.06
C ALA A 49 5.91 -9.76 -11.15
N GLU A 50 5.03 -9.65 -12.14
CA GLU A 50 5.12 -8.63 -13.20
C GLU A 50 4.91 -7.20 -12.64
N ALA A 51 3.87 -7.01 -11.82
CA ALA A 51 3.64 -5.72 -11.14
C ALA A 51 4.84 -5.34 -10.26
N ARG A 52 5.45 -6.33 -9.60
CA ARG A 52 6.64 -6.14 -8.77
C ARG A 52 7.85 -5.70 -9.57
N GLU A 53 8.14 -6.36 -10.69
CA GLU A 53 9.26 -6.01 -11.57
C GLU A 53 9.14 -4.58 -12.08
N VAL A 54 7.96 -4.21 -12.58
CA VAL A 54 7.66 -2.84 -13.03
C VAL A 54 7.78 -1.84 -11.87
N GLY A 55 7.20 -2.15 -10.71
CA GLY A 55 7.29 -1.30 -9.52
C GLY A 55 8.74 -1.07 -9.10
N CYS A 56 9.57 -2.12 -9.11
CA CYS A 56 10.99 -2.02 -8.81
C CYS A 56 11.76 -1.15 -9.80
N SER A 57 11.47 -1.24 -11.10
CA SER A 57 12.05 -0.33 -12.10
C SER A 57 11.70 1.13 -11.78
N ILE A 58 10.42 1.42 -11.52
CA ILE A 58 9.92 2.78 -11.25
C ILE A 58 10.62 3.40 -10.03
N VAL A 59 10.67 2.70 -8.89
CA VAL A 59 11.31 3.25 -7.67
C VAL A 59 12.82 3.39 -7.83
N THR A 60 13.47 2.49 -8.59
CA THR A 60 14.91 2.56 -8.88
C THR A 60 15.22 3.78 -9.74
N ASP A 61 14.47 3.99 -10.83
CA ASP A 61 14.64 5.15 -11.71
C ASP A 61 14.39 6.47 -10.98
N PHE A 62 13.38 6.48 -10.11
CA PHE A 62 13.12 7.62 -9.24
C PHE A 62 14.32 7.92 -8.34
N ALA A 63 14.78 6.93 -7.56
CA ALA A 63 15.91 7.10 -6.64
C ALA A 63 17.17 7.56 -7.39
N LYS A 64 17.45 6.96 -8.54
CA LYS A 64 18.59 7.32 -9.39
C LYS A 64 18.49 8.77 -9.86
N SER A 65 17.34 9.20 -10.38
CA SER A 65 17.11 10.58 -10.80
C SER A 65 17.30 11.57 -9.65
N ARG A 66 16.86 11.23 -8.42
CA ARG A 66 17.04 12.10 -7.25
C ARG A 66 18.52 12.22 -6.86
N MET A 67 19.23 11.10 -6.80
CA MET A 67 20.67 11.08 -6.54
C MET A 67 21.52 11.80 -7.60
N GLU A 68 21.06 11.83 -8.86
CA GLU A 68 21.75 12.55 -9.95
C GLU A 68 21.51 14.07 -9.91
N LYS A 69 20.39 14.52 -9.35
CA LYS A 69 20.01 15.93 -9.28
C LYS A 69 20.37 16.61 -7.96
N ALA A 70 20.58 15.84 -6.90
CA ALA A 70 20.87 16.37 -5.58
C ALA A 70 22.26 17.03 -5.55
N ASP A 71 22.32 18.26 -5.05
CA ASP A 71 23.58 18.97 -4.80
C ASP A 71 24.24 18.52 -3.48
N LYS A 72 23.54 17.67 -2.72
CA LYS A 72 23.92 17.17 -1.40
C LYS A 72 23.92 15.64 -1.37
N PRO A 73 24.62 15.01 -0.41
CA PRO A 73 24.47 13.58 -0.17
C PRO A 73 23.00 13.21 0.04
N VAL A 74 22.61 12.02 -0.42
CA VAL A 74 21.23 11.52 -0.36
C VAL A 74 21.18 10.26 0.49
N VAL A 75 20.33 10.24 1.49
CA VAL A 75 19.98 9.04 2.27
C VAL A 75 18.69 8.47 1.73
N LEU A 76 18.72 7.19 1.33
CA LEU A 76 17.51 6.44 0.99
C LEU A 76 17.07 5.58 2.17
N THR A 77 15.77 5.57 2.46
CA THR A 77 15.16 4.75 3.50
C THR A 77 13.85 4.15 3.03
N ASP A 78 13.49 3.00 3.61
CA ASP A 78 12.19 2.38 3.35
C ASP A 78 11.08 3.07 4.15
N THR A 79 9.89 3.14 3.56
CA THR A 79 8.67 3.62 4.23
C THR A 79 8.37 2.86 5.53
N SER A 80 8.63 1.56 5.56
CA SER A 80 8.43 0.72 6.73
C SER A 80 9.24 1.18 7.97
N LYS A 81 10.28 2.01 7.75
CA LYS A 81 11.15 2.57 8.79
C LYS A 81 10.82 4.02 9.16
N SER A 82 9.91 4.68 8.45
CA SER A 82 9.63 6.11 8.63
C SER A 82 8.50 6.42 9.61
N GLY A 83 7.93 5.40 10.26
CA GLY A 83 6.74 5.55 11.10
C GLY A 83 5.46 5.88 10.32
N PHE A 84 5.47 5.72 8.98
CA PHE A 84 4.27 5.88 8.18
C PHE A 84 3.22 4.83 8.57
N ASP A 85 2.08 5.32 9.03
CA ASP A 85 0.92 4.51 9.33
C ASP A 85 -0.34 5.22 8.85
N MET A 86 -1.07 4.55 7.97
CA MET A 86 -2.30 5.05 7.38
C MET A 86 -3.40 4.03 7.66
N PRO A 87 -4.49 4.41 8.33
CA PRO A 87 -5.65 3.55 8.52
C PRO A 87 -6.22 3.05 7.18
N ALA A 88 -6.76 1.83 7.16
CA ALA A 88 -7.35 1.26 5.95
C ALA A 88 -8.46 2.14 5.35
N GLU A 89 -9.31 2.72 6.20
CA GLU A 89 -10.40 3.61 5.77
C GLU A 89 -9.89 4.89 5.09
N GLU A 90 -8.76 5.43 5.55
CA GLU A 90 -8.12 6.59 4.91
C GLU A 90 -7.47 6.21 3.57
N ALA A 91 -6.86 5.03 3.49
CA ALA A 91 -6.33 4.51 2.24
C ALA A 91 -7.44 4.25 1.21
N ASP A 92 -8.58 3.72 1.65
CA ASP A 92 -9.77 3.52 0.81
C ASP A 92 -10.28 4.86 0.25
N LEU A 93 -10.41 5.88 1.10
CA LEU A 93 -10.81 7.23 0.69
C LEU A 93 -9.82 7.86 -0.29
N LEU A 94 -8.53 7.77 0.02
CA LEU A 94 -7.46 8.27 -0.83
C LEU A 94 -7.52 7.62 -2.21
N PHE A 95 -7.62 6.28 -2.28
CA PHE A 95 -7.66 5.59 -3.56
C PHE A 95 -8.97 5.86 -4.32
N ALA A 96 -10.11 5.99 -3.64
CA ALA A 96 -11.35 6.42 -4.30
C ALA A 96 -11.13 7.75 -5.06
N TYR A 97 -10.48 8.71 -4.41
CA TYR A 97 -10.15 9.99 -5.02
C TYR A 97 -9.09 9.89 -6.13
N LEU A 98 -7.97 9.18 -5.89
CA LEU A 98 -6.89 9.05 -6.87
C LEU A 98 -7.33 8.35 -8.16
N VAL A 99 -8.27 7.44 -8.05
CA VAL A 99 -8.67 6.53 -9.13
C VAL A 99 -9.88 7.07 -9.87
N ASP A 100 -10.91 7.54 -9.15
CA ASP A 100 -12.21 7.93 -9.71
C ASP A 100 -12.61 9.39 -9.39
N GLY A 101 -11.72 10.15 -8.75
CA GLY A 101 -11.95 11.55 -8.40
C GLY A 101 -13.02 11.75 -7.32
N GLU A 102 -13.71 12.89 -7.37
CA GLU A 102 -14.74 13.25 -6.39
C GLU A 102 -15.94 12.29 -6.36
N ASN A 103 -16.11 11.47 -7.40
CA ASN A 103 -17.21 10.50 -7.49
C ASN A 103 -16.79 9.06 -7.09
N GLY A 104 -15.56 8.87 -6.63
CA GLY A 104 -15.08 7.56 -6.21
C GLY A 104 -15.81 7.02 -4.99
N ASP A 105 -16.12 5.72 -5.00
CA ASP A 105 -16.70 5.03 -3.85
C ASP A 105 -15.62 4.26 -3.07
N PRO A 106 -15.25 4.70 -1.85
CA PRO A 106 -14.26 4.01 -1.02
C PRO A 106 -14.70 2.61 -0.58
N GLN A 107 -15.99 2.30 -0.62
CA GLN A 107 -16.50 0.98 -0.26
C GLN A 107 -16.46 -0.03 -1.42
N SER A 108 -16.16 0.43 -2.63
CA SER A 108 -16.08 -0.45 -3.79
C SER A 108 -14.95 -1.47 -3.63
N VAL A 109 -15.20 -2.71 -4.07
CA VAL A 109 -14.23 -3.82 -3.94
C VAL A 109 -12.90 -3.48 -4.62
N GLY A 110 -12.95 -2.86 -5.81
CA GLY A 110 -11.76 -2.50 -6.56
C GLY A 110 -10.91 -1.41 -5.90
N ILE A 111 -11.51 -0.47 -5.17
CA ILE A 111 -10.77 0.54 -4.41
C ILE A 111 -10.11 -0.08 -3.18
N ARG A 112 -10.86 -0.85 -2.39
CA ARG A 112 -10.31 -1.52 -1.19
C ARG A 112 -9.17 -2.49 -1.50
N GLN A 113 -9.23 -3.18 -2.64
CA GLN A 113 -8.14 -4.04 -3.10
C GLN A 113 -6.88 -3.25 -3.45
N ARG A 114 -7.01 -2.08 -4.11
CA ARG A 114 -5.87 -1.20 -4.42
C ARG A 114 -5.29 -0.60 -3.14
N ALA A 115 -6.14 -0.05 -2.28
CA ALA A 115 -5.74 0.51 -1.00
C ALA A 115 -5.00 -0.53 -0.13
N GLY A 116 -5.56 -1.73 0.00
CA GLY A 116 -4.93 -2.82 0.75
C GLY A 116 -3.58 -3.25 0.17
N ALA A 117 -3.47 -3.35 -1.15
CA ALA A 117 -2.19 -3.66 -1.80
C ALA A 117 -1.16 -2.54 -1.63
N PHE A 118 -1.58 -1.27 -1.74
CA PHE A 118 -0.70 -0.13 -1.51
C PHE A 118 -0.17 -0.12 -0.08
N LEU A 119 -1.05 -0.28 0.92
CA LEU A 119 -0.65 -0.37 2.32
C LEU A 119 0.32 -1.53 2.55
N ALA A 120 0.07 -2.71 1.99
CA ALA A 120 0.99 -3.84 2.10
C ALA A 120 2.39 -3.48 1.55
N LEU A 121 2.46 -2.89 0.36
CA LEU A 121 3.72 -2.49 -0.28
C LEU A 121 4.48 -1.40 0.51
N THR A 122 3.79 -0.52 1.23
CA THR A 122 4.44 0.49 2.10
C THR A 122 5.10 -0.11 3.35
N LYS A 123 4.70 -1.30 3.77
CA LYS A 123 5.31 -2.02 4.90
C LYS A 123 6.47 -2.93 4.48
N GLU A 124 6.67 -3.13 3.18
CA GLU A 124 7.82 -3.86 2.65
C GLU A 124 9.06 -2.96 2.50
N SER A 125 10.25 -3.58 2.41
CA SER A 125 11.49 -2.87 2.07
C SER A 125 11.68 -2.83 0.56
N ALA A 126 11.52 -1.66 -0.06
CA ALA A 126 11.86 -1.47 -1.46
C ALA A 126 13.35 -1.71 -1.70
N ILE A 127 14.20 -1.25 -0.78
CA ILE A 127 15.65 -1.36 -0.88
C ILE A 127 16.10 -2.82 -0.88
N GLU A 128 15.47 -3.72 -0.11
CA GLU A 128 15.83 -5.14 -0.06
C GLU A 128 15.17 -5.96 -1.19
N GLN A 129 13.96 -5.60 -1.60
CA GLN A 129 13.19 -6.38 -2.59
C GLN A 129 13.56 -6.03 -4.04
N CYS A 130 14.06 -4.83 -4.31
CA CYS A 130 14.40 -4.38 -5.65
C CYS A 130 15.91 -4.40 -5.87
N GLY A 131 16.44 -5.45 -6.52
CA GLY A 131 17.89 -5.71 -6.60
C GLY A 131 18.74 -4.55 -7.15
N GLU A 132 18.25 -3.83 -8.17
CA GLU A 132 18.95 -2.65 -8.68
C GLU A 132 18.94 -1.48 -7.70
N LEU A 133 17.82 -1.25 -7.00
CA LEU A 133 17.75 -0.28 -5.91
C LEU A 133 18.67 -0.67 -4.75
N THR A 134 18.77 -1.97 -4.42
CA THR A 134 19.72 -2.46 -3.41
C THR A 134 21.15 -2.09 -3.78
N ALA A 135 21.54 -2.32 -5.04
CA ALA A 135 22.86 -2.00 -5.55
C ALA A 135 23.10 -0.48 -5.55
N LEU A 136 22.12 0.30 -6.00
CA LEU A 136 22.17 1.77 -5.98
C LEU A 136 22.32 2.31 -4.56
N HIS A 137 21.52 1.82 -3.61
CA HIS A 137 21.57 2.19 -2.20
C HIS A 137 22.98 1.94 -1.63
N ARG A 138 23.52 0.73 -1.81
CA ARG A 138 24.86 0.38 -1.32
C ARG A 138 25.98 1.23 -1.93
N ALA A 139 25.84 1.60 -3.20
CA ALA A 139 26.88 2.31 -3.93
C ALA A 139 26.85 3.83 -3.73
N ARG A 140 25.65 4.42 -3.57
CA ARG A 140 25.45 5.87 -3.66
C ARG A 140 24.68 6.49 -2.51
N SER A 141 23.96 5.72 -1.70
CA SER A 141 23.27 6.28 -0.53
C SER A 141 24.30 6.71 0.51
N HIS A 142 24.12 7.91 1.03
CA HIS A 142 24.82 8.39 2.21
C HIS A 142 24.40 7.55 3.43
N THR A 143 25.36 7.28 4.30
CA THR A 143 25.15 6.59 5.57
C THR A 143 25.48 7.56 6.70
N PRO A 144 24.47 8.14 7.37
CA PRO A 144 24.68 9.03 8.51
C PRO A 144 25.45 8.36 9.64
N ALA A 145 26.09 9.17 10.50
CA ALA A 145 26.75 8.64 11.68
C ALA A 145 25.72 8.06 12.66
N PRO A 146 26.03 6.99 13.42
CA PRO A 146 25.07 6.39 14.37
C PRO A 146 24.58 7.33 15.48
N SER A 147 25.28 8.45 15.72
CA SER A 147 24.90 9.48 16.69
C SER A 147 23.90 10.51 16.13
N GLU A 148 23.60 10.46 14.83
CA GLU A 148 22.71 11.40 14.16
C GLU A 148 21.30 10.82 14.07
N ASP A 149 20.45 11.15 15.05
CA ASP A 149 19.02 10.79 15.04
C ASP A 149 18.23 11.59 13.96
N SER A 150 18.80 12.70 13.49
CA SER A 150 18.24 13.55 12.43
C SER A 150 19.36 14.24 11.65
N PRO A 151 19.12 14.64 10.39
CA PRO A 151 20.14 15.33 9.60
C PRO A 151 20.59 16.64 10.28
N PRO A 152 21.90 16.90 10.39
CA PRO A 152 22.40 18.18 10.87
C PRO A 152 21.87 19.34 10.02
N VAL A 153 21.61 20.48 10.66
CA VAL A 153 21.06 21.68 10.02
C VAL A 153 22.17 22.70 9.80
N ASN A 154 22.35 23.14 8.56
CA ASN A 154 23.08 24.35 8.24
C ASN A 154 22.23 25.57 8.64
N LEU A 155 22.74 26.35 9.60
CA LEU A 155 22.04 27.50 10.16
C LEU A 155 22.02 28.74 9.24
N GLU A 156 22.87 28.79 8.22
CA GLU A 156 22.92 29.94 7.30
C GLU A 156 21.74 29.95 6.32
N ASP A 157 21.38 28.78 5.80
CA ASP A 157 20.32 28.61 4.79
C ASP A 157 19.14 27.74 5.28
N MET A 158 19.16 27.31 6.54
CA MET A 158 18.13 26.48 7.18
C MET A 158 17.87 25.16 6.43
N SER A 159 18.93 24.57 5.90
CA SER A 159 18.87 23.33 5.13
C SER A 159 19.59 22.18 5.85
N TYR A 160 19.24 20.93 5.53
CA TYR A 160 19.97 19.77 6.03
C TYR A 160 21.29 19.59 5.29
N GLU A 161 22.31 19.05 5.96
CA GLU A 161 23.61 18.72 5.34
C GLU A 161 23.49 17.61 4.28
N TYR A 162 22.47 16.75 4.40
CA TYR A 162 22.09 15.75 3.42
C TYR A 162 20.57 15.69 3.24
N GLU A 163 20.12 15.28 2.06
CA GLU A 163 18.70 15.06 1.79
C GLU A 163 18.28 13.65 2.19
N THR A 164 17.06 13.50 2.69
CA THR A 164 16.48 12.19 3.03
C THR A 164 15.32 11.86 2.12
N TYR A 165 15.25 10.62 1.66
CA TYR A 165 14.25 10.11 0.75
C TYR A 165 13.68 8.81 1.29
N VAL A 166 12.40 8.80 1.63
CA VAL A 166 11.65 7.64 2.09
C VAL A 166 10.84 7.09 0.94
N LEU A 167 11.00 5.82 0.60
CA LEU A 167 10.41 5.21 -0.60
C LEU A 167 9.60 3.96 -0.26
N SER A 168 8.50 3.73 -0.98
CA SER A 168 7.80 2.45 -1.00
C SER A 168 7.99 1.74 -2.33
N ILE A 169 7.63 0.45 -2.38
CA ILE A 169 7.41 -0.22 -3.65
C ILE A 169 6.12 0.37 -4.25
N PRO A 170 6.11 0.79 -5.52
CA PRO A 170 4.91 1.32 -6.15
C PRO A 170 3.85 0.23 -6.31
N LEU A 171 2.59 0.56 -6.04
CA LEU A 171 1.47 -0.23 -6.54
C LEU A 171 1.36 -0.01 -8.05
N VAL A 172 1.36 -1.09 -8.84
CA VAL A 172 1.17 -1.01 -10.30
C VAL A 172 -0.22 -1.51 -10.66
N ASP A 173 -1.03 -0.62 -11.23
CA ASP A 173 -2.37 -0.88 -11.74
C ASP A 173 -2.35 -0.92 -13.27
N PHE A 174 -2.18 -2.13 -13.82
CA PHE A 174 -2.13 -2.33 -15.26
C PHE A 174 -3.46 -2.01 -15.96
N ASP A 175 -4.59 -2.22 -15.29
CA ASP A 175 -5.92 -1.95 -15.86
C ASP A 175 -6.10 -0.47 -16.18
N ARG A 176 -5.52 0.39 -15.34
CA ARG A 176 -5.59 1.85 -15.50
C ARG A 176 -4.32 2.46 -16.10
N GLY A 177 -3.26 1.67 -16.28
CA GLY A 177 -1.95 2.17 -16.70
C GLY A 177 -1.39 3.20 -15.72
N LYS A 178 -1.59 2.98 -14.41
CA LYS A 178 -1.14 3.88 -13.34
C LYS A 178 -0.26 3.15 -12.34
N ALA A 179 0.70 3.85 -11.75
CA ALA A 179 1.41 3.34 -10.58
C ALA A 179 1.49 4.42 -9.50
N PHE A 180 1.42 4.00 -8.24
CA PHE A 180 1.32 4.86 -7.07
C PHE A 180 2.42 4.50 -6.09
N MET A 181 3.34 5.42 -5.85
CA MET A 181 4.48 5.21 -4.95
C MET A 181 4.37 6.18 -3.79
N TRP A 182 4.43 5.67 -2.56
CA TRP A 182 4.59 6.54 -1.41
C TRP A 182 6.00 7.09 -1.35
N TYR A 183 6.10 8.36 -1.00
CA TYR A 183 7.32 9.12 -1.00
C TYR A 183 7.36 10.09 0.19
N GLY A 184 8.52 10.20 0.82
CA GLY A 184 8.86 11.27 1.76
C GLY A 184 10.19 11.91 1.42
N HIS A 185 10.31 13.21 1.68
CA HIS A 185 11.51 14.00 1.45
C HIS A 185 11.79 14.96 2.59
N GLY A 186 13.06 15.02 3.00
CA GLY A 186 13.57 16.05 3.89
C GLY A 186 14.78 16.75 3.29
N CYS A 187 14.70 18.08 3.19
CA CYS A 187 15.81 18.95 2.76
C CYS A 187 16.14 20.04 3.78
N GLY A 188 15.34 20.19 4.84
CA GLY A 188 15.59 21.08 5.97
C GLY A 188 14.37 21.14 6.91
N PRO A 189 14.45 21.87 8.04
CA PRO A 189 13.32 22.04 8.96
C PRO A 189 12.10 22.71 8.33
N LEU A 190 12.32 23.50 7.28
CA LEU A 190 11.29 24.22 6.53
C LEU A 190 11.10 23.68 5.12
N CYS A 191 11.75 22.55 4.78
CA CYS A 191 11.86 22.03 3.43
C CYS A 191 11.68 20.52 3.44
N GLY A 192 10.66 20.05 2.73
CA GLY A 192 10.34 18.64 2.62
C GLY A 192 8.85 18.43 2.48
N GLY A 193 8.45 17.17 2.44
CA GLY A 193 7.05 16.79 2.32
C GLY A 193 6.91 15.30 2.13
N THR A 194 5.68 14.83 2.27
CA THR A 194 5.32 13.46 2.01
C THR A 194 4.15 13.44 1.04
N GLY A 195 4.12 12.48 0.13
CA GLY A 195 3.10 12.45 -0.92
C GLY A 195 3.17 11.19 -1.77
N ILE A 196 2.19 11.05 -2.65
CA ILE A 196 2.13 9.94 -3.60
C ILE A 196 2.62 10.42 -4.94
N GLU A 197 3.70 9.83 -5.41
CA GLU A 197 4.17 10.00 -6.78
C GLU A 197 3.34 9.09 -7.70
N ILE A 198 2.75 9.69 -8.74
CA ILE A 198 1.86 8.99 -9.67
C ILE A 198 2.55 8.89 -11.03
N TYR A 199 2.63 7.67 -11.54
CA TYR A 199 3.20 7.34 -12.83
C TYR A 199 2.12 6.88 -13.79
N THR A 200 2.26 7.22 -15.06
CA THR A 200 1.37 6.76 -16.13
C THR A 200 2.17 5.97 -17.15
N ARG A 201 1.61 4.81 -17.53
CA ARG A 201 2.15 3.98 -18.59
C ARG A 201 2.05 4.70 -19.94
N GLN A 202 3.16 4.75 -20.66
CA GLN A 202 3.27 5.35 -21.97
C GLN A 202 3.00 4.31 -23.08
N PRO A 203 2.65 4.73 -24.32
CA PRO A 203 2.38 3.81 -25.42
C PRO A 203 3.55 2.90 -25.81
N ASP A 204 4.79 3.33 -25.54
CA ASP A 204 6.01 2.54 -25.76
C ASP A 204 6.27 1.51 -24.64
N GLY A 205 5.39 1.45 -23.63
CA GLY A 205 5.52 0.57 -22.48
C GLY A 205 6.29 1.17 -21.30
N GLY A 206 6.90 2.34 -21.46
CA GLY A 206 7.59 3.06 -20.39
C GLY A 206 6.65 3.62 -19.33
N TRP A 207 7.22 4.09 -18.21
CA TRP A 207 6.47 4.71 -17.12
C TRP A 207 7.02 6.09 -16.83
N GLN A 208 6.15 7.10 -16.85
CA GLN A 208 6.54 8.48 -16.63
C GLN A 208 5.79 9.06 -15.44
N ARG A 209 6.51 9.79 -14.58
CA ARG A 209 5.91 10.59 -13.51
C ARG A 209 4.99 11.63 -14.14
N THR A 210 3.71 11.60 -13.78
CA THR A 210 2.70 12.51 -14.31
C THR A 210 2.14 13.46 -13.26
N ASP A 211 2.13 13.07 -12.00
CA ASP A 211 1.52 13.88 -10.94
C ASP A 211 2.14 13.57 -9.57
N TYR A 212 1.89 14.46 -8.61
CA TYR A 212 2.24 14.31 -7.21
C TYR A 212 1.11 14.82 -6.32
N GLN A 213 0.65 13.95 -5.43
CA GLN A 213 -0.38 14.29 -4.45
C GLN A 213 0.29 14.43 -3.08
N GLY A 214 0.54 15.67 -2.69
CA GLY A 214 1.09 15.98 -1.37
C GLY A 214 0.08 15.66 -0.28
N LEU A 215 0.51 14.90 0.72
CA LEU A 215 -0.30 14.65 1.91
C LEU A 215 0.17 15.61 3.00
N SER A 216 -0.66 16.60 3.32
CA SER A 216 -0.47 17.35 4.55
C SER A 216 -0.87 16.47 5.72
N ILE A 217 0.10 16.05 6.53
CA ILE A 217 -0.17 15.46 7.84
C ILE A 217 -0.69 16.62 8.71
N SER A 218 -1.97 16.60 9.06
CA SER A 218 -2.60 17.53 10.00
C SER A 218 -2.38 17.10 11.44
#